data_AF-A0A7S2TUI1-F1
#
_entry.id   AF-A0A7S2TUI1-F1
#
_cell.length_a   1.000
_cell.length_b   1.000
_cell.length_c   1.000
_cell.angle_alpha   90.00
_cell.angle_beta   90.00
_cell.angle_gamma   90.00
#
_symmetry.space_group_name_H-M   'P 1'
#
loop_
_entity.id
_entity.type
_entity.pdbx_description
1 polymer ?
#
loop_
_entity_poly.entity_id
_entity_poly.type
_entity_poly.pdbx_seq_one_letter_code
_entity_poly.pdbx_strand_id
1 'polypeptide(L)'
;EILYRRGLVWTAFAGVTALVAILVPLVIVDSYFYGSTVLAPLNIAEYNSRVKEGDKGGTLYGVEPWDYFFRNLALNFNILLPLTLLVPVLYGAAWALTTSKEGVPLKGGVPRLGAVGIPFFLWFGLMSALPHKEERFMYICYPLLCLLGSIGLCLTGNIAAYFATCLCCNTKANRRRLRG
;
A
#
# COMPACT_ATOMS: atom_id res chain seq x y z
N GLU A 1 -5.23 -9.51 -11.20
CA GLU A 1 -5.29 -10.10 -12.56
C GLU A 1 -6.69 -10.08 -13.18
N ILE A 2 -7.74 -10.37 -12.39
CA ILE A 2 -9.14 -10.36 -12.85
C ILE A 2 -9.55 -9.00 -13.45
N LEU A 3 -9.16 -7.88 -12.82
CA LEU A 3 -9.43 -6.53 -13.32
C LEU A 3 -8.91 -6.29 -14.74
N TYR A 4 -7.72 -6.80 -15.03
CA TYR A 4 -7.06 -6.61 -16.31
C TYR A 4 -7.58 -7.59 -17.37
N ARG A 5 -7.90 -8.84 -16.98
CA ARG A 5 -8.34 -9.89 -17.92
C ARG A 5 -9.83 -9.85 -18.24
N ARG A 6 -10.68 -9.44 -17.31
CA ARG A 6 -12.16 -9.47 -17.44
C ARG A 6 -12.81 -8.09 -17.39
N GLY A 7 -12.03 -7.04 -17.20
CA GLY A 7 -12.50 -5.66 -17.15
C GLY A 7 -13.16 -5.27 -15.83
N LEU A 8 -13.34 -3.95 -15.66
CA LEU A 8 -13.83 -3.33 -14.43
C LEU A 8 -15.23 -3.83 -14.01
N VAL A 9 -16.14 -3.95 -14.98
CA VAL A 9 -17.54 -4.36 -14.72
C VAL A 9 -17.61 -5.75 -14.11
N TRP A 10 -16.84 -6.70 -14.65
CA TRP A 10 -16.85 -8.06 -14.15
C TRP A 10 -16.20 -8.16 -12.77
N THR A 11 -15.13 -7.41 -12.51
CA THR A 11 -14.55 -7.33 -11.16
C THR A 11 -15.47 -6.68 -10.15
N ALA A 12 -16.19 -5.63 -10.53
CA ALA A 12 -17.15 -4.97 -9.64
C ALA A 12 -18.28 -5.93 -9.31
N PHE A 13 -18.83 -6.63 -10.30
CA PHE A 13 -19.84 -7.66 -10.09
C PHE A 13 -19.34 -8.77 -9.16
N ALA A 14 -18.17 -9.35 -9.43
CA ALA A 14 -17.56 -10.37 -8.58
C ALA A 14 -17.35 -9.87 -7.14
N GLY A 15 -16.86 -8.64 -6.98
CA GLY A 15 -16.67 -8.00 -5.68
C GLY A 15 -17.98 -7.81 -4.91
N VAL A 16 -19.04 -7.33 -5.58
CA VAL A 16 -20.37 -7.18 -4.99
C VAL A 16 -20.94 -8.56 -4.61
N THR A 17 -20.81 -9.57 -5.46
CA THR A 17 -21.29 -10.92 -5.14
C THR A 17 -20.57 -11.50 -3.93
N ALA A 18 -19.25 -11.34 -3.82
CA ALA A 18 -18.48 -11.77 -2.66
C ALA A 18 -18.86 -11.00 -1.39
N LEU A 19 -19.05 -9.68 -1.51
CA LEU A 19 -19.51 -8.83 -0.41
C LEU A 19 -20.87 -9.31 0.11
N VAL A 20 -21.85 -9.51 -0.76
CA VAL A 20 -23.19 -9.99 -0.38
C VAL A 20 -23.13 -11.39 0.22
N ALA A 21 -22.36 -12.30 -0.39
CA ALA A 21 -22.21 -13.67 0.08
C ALA A 21 -21.63 -13.77 1.49
N ILE A 22 -20.80 -12.80 1.90
CA ILE A 22 -20.22 -12.73 3.26
C ILE A 22 -21.12 -11.92 4.20
N LEU A 23 -21.58 -10.75 3.75
CA LEU A 23 -22.30 -9.78 4.57
C LEU A 23 -23.67 -10.30 4.99
N VAL A 24 -24.40 -10.99 4.10
CA VAL A 24 -25.75 -11.47 4.40
C VAL A 24 -25.75 -12.52 5.52
N PRO A 25 -24.97 -13.61 5.45
CA PRO A 25 -24.86 -14.54 6.58
C PRO A 25 -24.39 -13.88 7.87
N LEU A 26 -23.42 -12.95 7.77
CA LEU A 26 -22.90 -12.21 8.93
C LEU A 26 -24.00 -11.41 9.63
N VAL A 27 -24.77 -10.62 8.89
CA VAL A 27 -25.88 -9.83 9.46
C VAL A 27 -26.95 -10.74 10.05
N ILE A 28 -27.27 -11.87 9.41
CA ILE A 28 -28.27 -12.81 9.93
C ILE A 28 -27.81 -13.40 11.27
N VAL A 29 -26.57 -13.91 11.33
CA VAL A 29 -26.01 -14.53 12.54
C VAL A 29 -25.89 -13.50 13.65
N ASP A 30 -25.30 -12.34 13.38
CA ASP A 30 -25.15 -11.27 14.38
C ASP A 30 -26.52 -10.82 14.88
N SER A 31 -27.46 -10.57 13.98
CA SER A 31 -28.78 -10.09 14.37
C SER A 31 -29.57 -11.12 15.18
N TYR A 32 -29.37 -12.41 14.91
CA TYR A 32 -29.97 -13.49 15.68
C TYR A 32 -29.46 -13.51 17.13
N PHE A 33 -28.15 -13.41 17.34
CA PHE A 33 -27.56 -13.45 18.68
C PHE A 33 -27.74 -12.14 19.46
N TYR A 34 -27.68 -10.99 18.79
CA TYR A 34 -27.82 -9.68 19.43
C TYR A 34 -29.28 -9.22 19.59
N GLY A 35 -30.26 -9.96 19.04
CA GLY A 35 -31.69 -9.64 19.15
C GLY A 35 -32.11 -8.32 18.47
N SER A 36 -31.23 -7.73 17.66
CA SER A 36 -31.43 -6.47 16.95
C SER A 36 -30.68 -6.52 15.62
N THR A 37 -31.09 -5.72 14.63
CA THR A 37 -30.37 -5.71 13.34
C THR A 37 -29.00 -5.06 13.52
N VAL A 38 -27.95 -5.89 13.51
CA VAL A 38 -26.57 -5.43 13.71
C VAL A 38 -25.79 -5.54 12.42
N LEU A 39 -25.23 -4.42 11.98
CA LEU A 39 -24.31 -4.37 10.86
C LEU A 39 -22.94 -3.92 11.39
N ALA A 40 -22.19 -4.89 11.92
CA ALA A 40 -20.97 -4.64 12.68
C ALA A 40 -19.96 -3.70 11.98
N PRO A 41 -19.68 -3.84 10.67
CA PRO A 41 -18.78 -2.92 9.97
C PRO A 41 -19.26 -1.46 9.97
N LEU A 42 -20.57 -1.22 9.80
CA LEU A 42 -21.14 0.13 9.84
C LEU A 42 -21.12 0.69 11.26
N ASN A 43 -21.42 -0.13 12.26
CA ASN A 43 -21.38 0.30 13.66
C ASN A 43 -19.96 0.72 14.07
N ILE A 44 -18.92 -0.02 13.62
CA ILE A 44 -17.52 0.35 13.85
C ILE A 44 -17.17 1.66 13.15
N ALA A 45 -17.57 1.83 11.88
CA ALA A 45 -17.31 3.06 11.14
C ALA A 45 -18.01 4.26 11.79
N GLU A 46 -19.28 4.09 12.18
CA GLU A 46 -20.07 5.09 12.87
C GLU A 46 -19.43 5.49 14.21
N TYR A 47 -19.04 4.49 15.02
CA TYR A 47 -18.35 4.71 16.30
C TYR A 47 -17.05 5.51 16.15
N ASN A 48 -16.24 5.22 15.13
CA ASN A 48 -14.98 5.93 14.88
C ASN A 48 -15.18 7.30 14.22
N SER A 49 -16.29 7.51 13.50
CA SER A 49 -16.62 8.77 12.82
C SER A 49 -17.33 9.80 13.71
N ARG A 50 -18.04 9.35 14.75
CA ARG A 50 -18.86 10.23 15.59
C ARG A 50 -18.01 10.94 16.64
N VAL A 51 -17.67 12.19 16.34
CA VAL A 51 -17.20 13.21 17.30
C VAL A 51 -18.42 13.77 18.06
N LYS A 52 -19.15 12.94 18.81
CA LYS A 52 -20.16 13.49 19.73
C LYS A 52 -19.45 14.00 20.97
N GLU A 53 -19.61 15.30 21.25
CA GLU A 53 -19.12 15.95 22.46
C GLU A 53 -19.57 15.15 23.70
N GLY A 54 -18.60 14.59 24.43
CA GLY A 54 -18.85 13.90 25.70
C GLY A 54 -18.72 12.38 25.68
N ASP A 55 -18.76 11.73 24.51
CA ASP A 55 -18.51 10.27 24.42
C ASP A 55 -17.03 10.01 24.17
N LYS A 56 -16.40 9.15 24.98
CA LYS A 56 -15.01 8.70 24.83
C LYS A 56 -14.85 7.75 23.63
N GLY A 57 -15.46 8.05 22.48
CA GLY A 57 -15.64 7.17 21.32
C GLY A 57 -14.34 6.55 20.80
N GLY A 58 -13.81 7.05 19.68
CA GLY A 58 -12.51 6.59 19.17
C GLY A 58 -11.35 6.84 20.13
N THR A 59 -11.48 7.74 21.11
CA THR A 59 -10.41 8.22 21.99
C THR A 59 -10.36 7.54 23.36
N LEU A 60 -11.06 6.40 23.53
CA LEU A 60 -11.16 5.69 24.80
C LEU A 60 -9.80 5.39 25.45
N TYR A 61 -8.79 5.12 24.63
CA TYR A 61 -7.43 4.77 25.05
C TYR A 61 -6.41 5.90 24.84
N GLY A 62 -6.86 7.13 24.62
CA GLY A 62 -6.00 8.29 24.40
C GLY A 62 -5.73 8.60 22.93
N VAL A 63 -5.02 9.71 22.73
CA VAL A 63 -4.67 10.29 21.42
C VAL A 63 -3.16 10.29 21.29
N GLU A 64 -2.68 9.83 20.15
CA GLU A 64 -1.25 9.73 19.84
C GLU A 64 -0.85 10.80 18.80
N PRO A 65 0.41 11.26 18.79
CA PRO A 65 0.88 12.25 17.83
C PRO A 65 0.86 11.69 16.41
N TRP A 66 0.90 12.56 15.41
CA TRP A 66 0.77 12.20 13.99
C TRP A 66 1.86 11.26 13.50
N ASP A 67 3.04 11.30 14.11
CA ASP A 67 4.23 10.54 13.73
C ASP A 67 4.31 9.15 14.39
N TYR A 68 3.34 8.78 15.24
CA TYR A 68 3.28 7.49 15.92
C TYR A 68 3.47 6.30 14.97
N PHE A 69 2.72 6.24 13.88
CA PHE A 69 2.83 5.12 12.93
C PHE A 69 4.15 5.12 12.16
N PHE A 70 4.73 6.29 11.86
CA PHE A 70 6.05 6.35 11.24
C PHE A 70 7.13 5.80 12.17
N ARG A 71 7.14 6.21 13.44
CA ARG A 71 8.09 5.69 14.44
C ARG A 71 7.91 4.20 14.67
N ASN A 72 6.66 3.76 14.84
CA ASN A 72 6.37 2.36 15.11
C ASN A 72 6.76 1.45 13.92
N LEU A 73 6.36 1.82 12.70
CA LEU A 73 6.72 1.03 11.52
C LEU A 73 8.21 1.10 11.21
N ALA A 74 8.88 2.23 11.49
CA ALA A 74 10.33 2.34 11.29
C ALA A 74 11.08 1.39 12.24
N LEU A 75 10.64 1.30 13.49
CA LEU A 75 11.20 0.36 14.47
C LEU A 75 11.00 -1.10 14.04
N ASN A 76 9.81 -1.45 13.57
CA ASN A 76 9.46 -2.83 13.22
C ASN A 76 10.04 -3.28 11.86
N PHE A 77 9.96 -2.43 10.84
CA PHE A 77 10.28 -2.78 9.45
C PHE A 77 11.60 -2.17 8.95
N ASN A 78 12.25 -1.31 9.74
CA ASN A 78 13.56 -0.74 9.42
C ASN A 78 13.60 -0.14 8.01
N ILE A 79 14.51 -0.63 7.17
CA ILE A 79 14.75 -0.16 5.79
C ILE A 79 13.53 -0.40 4.88
N LEU A 80 12.64 -1.34 5.21
CA LEU A 80 11.47 -1.62 4.36
C LEU A 80 10.46 -0.48 4.38
N LEU A 81 10.30 0.26 5.49
CA LEU A 81 9.38 1.40 5.55
C LEU A 81 9.77 2.51 4.55
N PRO A 82 10.99 3.09 4.59
CA PRO A 82 11.36 4.13 3.64
C PRO A 82 11.33 3.63 2.20
N LEU A 83 11.73 2.38 1.93
CA LEU A 83 11.60 1.79 0.59
C LEU A 83 10.15 1.75 0.12
N THR A 84 9.22 1.33 0.99
CA THR A 84 7.78 1.27 0.71
C THR A 84 7.21 2.65 0.37
N LEU A 85 7.54 3.66 1.18
CA LEU A 85 7.07 5.03 0.97
C LEU A 85 7.66 5.66 -0.30
N LEU A 86 8.88 5.28 -0.67
CA LEU A 86 9.56 5.77 -1.86
C LEU A 86 9.14 5.05 -3.15
N VAL A 87 8.37 3.95 -3.09
CA VAL A 87 7.95 3.18 -4.27
C VAL A 87 7.38 4.06 -5.40
N PRO A 88 6.47 5.02 -5.16
CA PRO A 88 5.94 5.86 -6.24
C PRO A 88 7.03 6.66 -6.96
N VAL A 89 8.00 7.19 -6.20
CA VAL A 89 9.12 7.98 -6.72
C VAL A 89 10.13 7.08 -7.45
N LEU A 90 10.51 5.96 -6.83
CA LEU A 90 11.42 4.98 -7.42
C LEU A 90 10.85 4.39 -8.71
N TYR A 91 9.54 4.16 -8.75
CA TYR A 91 8.88 3.66 -9.93
C TYR A 91 8.88 4.70 -11.06
N GLY A 92 8.59 5.97 -10.76
CA GLY A 92 8.71 7.07 -11.72
C GLY A 92 10.14 7.25 -12.24
N ALA A 93 11.13 7.20 -11.35
CA ALA A 93 12.55 7.28 -11.71
C ALA A 93 12.98 6.10 -12.60
N ALA A 94 12.61 4.87 -12.24
CA ALA A 94 12.89 3.69 -13.03
C ALA A 94 12.21 3.77 -14.41
N TRP A 95 10.97 4.26 -14.48
CA TRP A 95 10.25 4.45 -15.74
C TRP A 95 10.93 5.47 -16.67
N ALA A 96 11.48 6.55 -16.10
CA ALA A 96 12.17 7.59 -16.87
C ALA A 96 13.59 7.19 -17.29
N LEU A 97 14.33 6.49 -16.43
CA LEU A 97 15.75 6.21 -16.61
C LEU A 97 16.02 4.85 -17.28
N THR A 98 15.25 3.82 -16.94
CA THR A 98 15.55 2.45 -17.37
C THR A 98 14.80 2.08 -18.64
N THR A 99 15.49 1.45 -19.57
CA THR A 99 14.86 0.90 -20.77
C THR A 99 14.43 -0.55 -20.50
N SER A 100 13.43 -1.05 -21.24
CA SER A 100 12.78 -2.37 -21.03
C SER A 100 13.71 -3.60 -21.01
N LYS A 101 15.02 -3.44 -21.23
CA LYS A 101 16.01 -4.50 -21.27
C LYS A 101 16.56 -4.90 -19.89
N GLU A 102 16.34 -4.12 -18.84
CA GLU A 102 16.98 -4.31 -17.51
C GLU A 102 16.09 -5.00 -16.45
N GLY A 103 15.21 -5.93 -16.87
CA GLY A 103 14.76 -7.01 -15.98
C GLY A 103 13.47 -6.79 -15.17
N VAL A 104 12.85 -5.61 -15.15
CA VAL A 104 11.49 -5.44 -14.60
C VAL A 104 10.55 -4.94 -15.70
N PRO A 105 9.42 -5.63 -15.98
CA PRO A 105 8.45 -5.19 -16.98
C PRO A 105 7.68 -3.94 -16.48
N LEU A 106 8.36 -2.78 -16.48
CA LEU A 106 7.83 -1.50 -16.01
C LEU A 106 6.62 -1.06 -16.84
N LYS A 107 6.64 -1.25 -18.16
CA LYS A 107 5.62 -0.74 -19.09
C LYS A 107 4.23 -1.41 -18.97
N GLY A 108 4.12 -2.56 -18.30
CA GLY A 108 2.84 -3.23 -17.99
C GLY A 108 2.55 -3.36 -16.49
N GLY A 109 3.43 -2.82 -15.65
CA GLY A 109 3.41 -2.99 -14.19
C GLY A 109 2.55 -1.97 -13.45
N VAL A 110 2.24 -0.81 -14.04
CA VAL A 110 1.48 0.28 -13.40
C VAL A 110 0.16 -0.20 -12.76
N PRO A 111 -0.73 -0.94 -13.47
CA PRO A 111 -1.98 -1.39 -12.86
C PRO A 111 -1.76 -2.45 -11.77
N ARG A 112 -0.68 -3.23 -11.85
CA ARG A 112 -0.33 -4.23 -10.83
C ARG A 112 0.21 -3.57 -9.57
N LEU A 113 1.07 -2.56 -9.74
CA LEU A 113 1.59 -1.76 -8.65
C LEU A 113 0.47 -0.98 -7.97
N GLY A 114 -0.45 -0.38 -8.75
CA GLY A 114 -1.63 0.28 -8.22
C GLY A 114 -2.51 -0.65 -7.38
N ALA A 115 -2.75 -1.88 -7.85
CA ALA A 115 -3.56 -2.86 -7.13
C ALA A 115 -3.01 -3.24 -5.74
N VAL A 116 -1.70 -3.11 -5.52
CA VAL A 116 -1.03 -3.40 -4.24
C VAL A 116 -0.78 -2.12 -3.44
N GLY A 117 -0.33 -1.07 -4.11
CA GLY A 117 0.05 0.21 -3.52
C GLY A 117 -1.13 1.00 -2.99
N ILE A 118 -2.22 1.10 -3.77
CA ILE A 118 -3.39 1.90 -3.41
C ILE A 118 -3.99 1.44 -2.07
N PRO A 119 -4.27 0.15 -1.84
CA PRO A 119 -4.79 -0.29 -0.55
C PRO A 119 -3.86 0.03 0.62
N PHE A 120 -2.54 -0.10 0.45
CA PHE A 120 -1.56 0.24 1.49
C PHE A 120 -1.59 1.74 1.83
N PHE A 121 -1.46 2.62 0.84
CA PHE A 121 -1.42 4.07 1.07
C PHE A 121 -2.76 4.61 1.59
N LEU A 122 -3.88 4.07 1.10
CA LEU A 122 -5.20 4.42 1.62
C LEU A 122 -5.35 4.03 3.09
N TRP A 123 -4.98 2.79 3.44
CA TRP A 123 -5.07 2.32 4.82
C TRP A 123 -4.13 3.10 5.74
N PHE A 124 -2.87 3.26 5.34
CA PHE A 124 -1.86 4.01 6.09
C PHE A 124 -2.30 5.46 6.32
N GLY A 125 -2.82 6.13 5.28
CA GLY A 125 -3.30 7.51 5.37
C GLY A 125 -4.54 7.64 6.26
N LEU A 126 -5.53 6.76 6.08
CA LEU A 126 -6.77 6.79 6.87
C LEU A 126 -6.49 6.54 8.35
N MET A 127 -5.67 5.53 8.67
CA MET A 127 -5.31 5.24 10.06
C MET A 127 -4.48 6.37 10.67
N SER A 128 -3.57 6.98 9.90
CA SER A 128 -2.78 8.13 10.39
C SER A 128 -3.64 9.37 10.65
N ALA A 129 -4.76 9.52 9.93
CA ALA A 129 -5.71 10.61 10.15
C ALA A 129 -6.59 10.42 11.39
N LEU A 130 -6.74 9.19 11.89
CA LEU A 130 -7.48 8.93 13.12
C LEU A 130 -6.69 9.46 14.33
N PRO A 131 -7.37 10.13 15.29
CA PRO A 131 -6.73 10.69 16.48
C PRO A 131 -6.18 9.59 17.40
N HIS A 132 -6.93 8.51 17.50
CA HIS A 132 -6.52 7.33 18.23
C HIS A 132 -5.76 6.38 17.33
N LYS A 133 -4.58 5.95 17.80
CA LYS A 133 -3.66 5.12 17.04
C LYS A 133 -3.22 3.96 17.91
N GLU A 134 -3.25 2.77 17.34
CA GLU A 134 -2.68 1.58 17.95
C GLU A 134 -1.97 0.75 16.88
N GLU A 135 -0.90 0.08 17.27
CA GLU A 135 -0.15 -0.77 16.33
C GLU A 135 -1.03 -1.86 15.70
N ARG A 136 -2.01 -2.38 16.44
CA ARG A 136 -2.92 -3.43 15.96
C ARG A 136 -3.81 -2.98 14.81
N PHE A 137 -3.94 -1.70 14.50
CA PHE A 137 -4.66 -1.30 13.29
C PHE A 137 -3.83 -1.49 12.03
N MET A 138 -2.52 -1.70 12.17
CA MET A 138 -1.60 -1.81 11.05
C MET A 138 -1.37 -3.23 10.56
N TYR A 139 -1.81 -4.29 11.28
CA TYR A 139 -1.56 -5.68 10.84
C TYR A 139 -2.12 -5.97 9.45
N ILE A 140 -3.21 -5.30 9.07
CA ILE A 140 -3.88 -5.45 7.77
C ILE A 140 -2.94 -5.06 6.62
N CYS A 141 -2.05 -4.10 6.83
CA CYS A 141 -1.19 -3.56 5.80
C CYS A 141 0.26 -4.11 5.81
N TYR A 142 0.66 -4.91 6.81
CA TYR A 142 2.02 -5.45 6.89
C TYR A 142 2.44 -6.30 5.68
N PRO A 143 1.59 -7.20 5.14
CA PRO A 143 1.97 -7.96 3.94
C PRO A 143 2.19 -7.05 2.72
N LEU A 144 1.38 -6.01 2.59
CA LEU A 144 1.51 -5.02 1.51
C LEU A 144 2.76 -4.17 1.68
N LEU A 145 3.09 -3.78 2.91
CA LEU A 145 4.35 -3.10 3.24
C LEU A 145 5.54 -3.96 2.83
N CYS A 146 5.58 -5.24 3.22
CA CYS A 146 6.67 -6.14 2.84
C CYS A 146 6.81 -6.29 1.32
N LEU A 147 5.68 -6.43 0.62
CA LEU A 147 5.66 -6.56 -0.84
C LEU A 147 6.15 -5.28 -1.53
N LEU A 148 5.64 -4.12 -1.12
CA LEU A 148 6.07 -2.82 -1.66
C LEU A 148 7.53 -2.52 -1.32
N GLY A 149 7.99 -2.84 -0.11
CA GLY A 149 9.39 -2.72 0.29
C GLY A 149 10.31 -3.59 -0.59
N SER A 150 9.91 -4.83 -0.89
CA SER A 150 10.64 -5.70 -1.81
C SER A 150 10.68 -5.15 -3.24
N ILE A 151 9.57 -4.62 -3.74
CA ILE A 151 9.50 -3.94 -5.04
C ILE A 151 10.42 -2.70 -5.04
N GLY A 152 10.39 -1.90 -3.98
CA GLY A 152 11.26 -0.73 -3.80
C GLY A 152 12.74 -1.12 -3.86
N LEU A 153 13.13 -2.21 -3.20
CA LEU A 153 14.50 -2.73 -3.24
C LEU A 153 14.91 -3.20 -4.65
N CYS A 154 14.00 -3.81 -5.40
CA CYS A 154 14.27 -4.20 -6.78
C CYS A 154 14.45 -2.97 -7.69
N LEU A 155 13.61 -1.94 -7.52
CA LEU A 155 13.69 -0.70 -8.29
C LEU A 155 14.99 0.05 -8.01
N THR A 156 15.43 0.14 -6.75
CA THR A 156 16.72 0.76 -6.42
C THR A 156 17.89 0.00 -7.06
N GLY A 157 17.86 -1.33 -7.04
CA GLY A 157 18.86 -2.17 -7.72
C GLY A 157 18.95 -1.91 -9.22
N ASN A 158 17.82 -1.81 -9.91
CA ASN A 158 17.80 -1.54 -11.36
C ASN A 158 18.31 -0.13 -11.70
N ILE A 159 17.91 0.87 -10.92
CA ILE A 159 18.39 2.24 -11.11
C ILE A 159 19.92 2.29 -10.89
N ALA A 160 20.43 1.61 -9.88
CA ALA A 160 21.87 1.53 -9.63
C ALA A 160 22.61 0.81 -10.77
N ALA A 161 22.06 -0.28 -11.31
CA ALA A 161 22.61 -1.01 -12.45
C ALA A 161 22.65 -0.16 -13.73
N TYR A 162 21.61 0.62 -13.99
CA TYR A 162 21.57 1.57 -15.09
C TYR A 162 22.71 2.58 -15.00
N PHE A 163 22.89 3.23 -13.84
CA PHE A 163 23.98 4.17 -13.64
C PHE A 163 25.36 3.52 -13.79
N ALA A 164 25.56 2.31 -13.26
CA ALA A 164 26.80 1.57 -13.44
C ALA A 164 27.10 1.29 -14.92
N THR A 165 26.08 0.90 -15.70
CA THR A 165 26.21 0.66 -17.14
C THR A 165 26.55 1.94 -17.91
N CYS A 166 25.88 3.06 -17.60
CA CYS A 166 26.18 4.36 -18.18
C CYS A 166 27.63 4.81 -17.90
N LEU A 167 28.11 4.65 -16.67
CA LEU A 167 29.49 4.95 -16.29
C LEU A 167 30.50 4.06 -17.05
N CYS A 168 30.23 2.76 -17.18
CA CYS A 168 31.05 1.84 -17.98
C CYS A 168 31.06 2.19 -19.47
N CYS A 169 29.94 2.60 -20.05
CA CYS A 169 29.88 3.03 -21.45
C CYS A 169 30.65 4.34 -21.67
N ASN A 170 30.50 5.32 -20.78
CA ASN A 170 31.18 6.61 -20.89
C ASN A 170 32.70 6.46 -20.76
N THR A 171 33.17 5.64 -19.82
CA THR A 171 34.61 5.33 -19.67
C THR A 171 35.19 4.62 -20.89
N LYS A 172 34.46 3.68 -21.50
CA LYS A 172 34.86 3.01 -22.76
C LYS A 172 34.92 4.00 -23.93
N ALA A 173 33.94 4.88 -24.06
CA ALA A 173 33.91 5.91 -25.11
C ALA A 173 35.10 6.88 -24.97
N ASN A 174 35.39 7.33 -23.75
CA ASN A 174 36.50 8.25 -23.48
C ASN A 174 37.87 7.61 -23.77
N ARG A 175 38.07 6.33 -23.42
CA ARG A 175 39.30 5.59 -23.78
C ARG A 175 39.51 5.42 -25.28
N ARG A 176 38.44 5.26 -26.08
CA ARG A 176 38.55 5.18 -27.55
C ARG A 176 38.94 6.53 -28.14
N ARG A 177 38.44 7.63 -27.58
CA ARG A 177 38.76 8.99 -28.03
C ARG A 177 40.19 9.42 -27.73
N LEU A 178 40.81 8.88 -26.67
CA LEU A 178 42.22 9.14 -26.33
C LEU A 178 43.22 8.29 -27.12
N ARG A 179 42.76 7.30 -27.88
CA ARG A 179 43.61 6.37 -28.66
C ARG A 179 43.59 6.61 -30.17
N GLY A 180 42.77 7.54 -30.65
CA GLY A 180 42.75 8.00 -32.04
C GLY A 180 43.15 9.46 -32.11
#